data_AF-X0TGP7-F1
#
_entry.id   AF-X0TGP7-F1
#
_cell.length_a   1.000
_cell.length_b   1.000
_cell.length_c   1.000
_cell.angle_alpha   90.00
_cell.angle_beta   90.00
_cell.angle_gamma   90.00
#
_symmetry.space_group_name_H-M   'P 1'
#
loop_
_entity.id
_entity.type
_entity.pdbx_description
1 polymer ?
#
loop_
_entity_poly.entity_id
_entity_poly.type
_entity_poly.pdbx_seq_one_letter_code
_entity_poly.pdbx_strand_id
1 'polypeptide(L)'
;VREGNVRLKHLFDGSVVDIPAHYCVTAKAGSDLSPTRLPASKNHWKSSLDTQAGGFGKWLPATKKRPGAQKALPFIPAKYPDLTISLLGIPVSGRSGPPVVLTPSAQFLVRGRLHHPAKIKFGIAVSDDNGEFAGMFRGDLLNEQPITKIDEEKCFEVIYQLGDFSIDPCTRNKPNKFVGEPDGLYLDRVWVYTKSRERTSGLMVHEVELIPGEIK
;
A
#
# COMPACT_ATOMS: atom_id res chain seq x y z
N VAL A 1 2.78 1.42 20.37
CA VAL A 1 1.60 1.68 21.21
C VAL A 1 1.09 3.06 20.86
N ARG A 2 -0.09 3.16 20.27
CA ARG A 2 -0.68 4.44 19.86
C ARG A 2 -1.50 5.03 20.99
N GLU A 3 -2.29 4.20 21.66
CA GLU A 3 -2.98 4.51 22.92
C GLU A 3 -2.70 3.45 24.00
N GLY A 4 -2.93 3.81 25.26
CA GLY A 4 -2.79 2.92 26.41
C GLY A 4 -1.34 2.60 26.79
N ASN A 5 -1.13 1.48 27.46
CA ASN A 5 0.19 0.98 27.85
C ASN A 5 0.27 -0.52 27.56
N VAL A 6 1.33 -0.94 26.88
CA VAL A 6 1.58 -2.37 26.59
C VAL A 6 2.78 -2.83 27.39
N ARG A 7 2.61 -3.94 28.10
CA ARG A 7 3.70 -4.63 28.77
C ARG A 7 4.25 -5.74 27.89
N LEU A 8 5.51 -5.62 27.51
CA LEU A 8 6.23 -6.64 26.75
C LEU A 8 7.15 -7.41 27.69
N LYS A 9 7.07 -8.74 27.67
CA LYS A 9 8.00 -9.63 28.40
C LYS A 9 8.84 -10.40 27.39
N HIS A 10 10.16 -10.25 27.48
CA HIS A 10 11.08 -11.06 26.70
C HIS A 10 11.16 -12.46 27.31
N LEU A 11 10.85 -13.47 26.52
CA LEU A 11 10.73 -14.84 27.04
C LEU A 11 12.08 -15.50 27.36
N PHE A 12 13.17 -15.02 26.75
CA PHE A 12 14.49 -15.61 26.91
C PHE A 12 15.20 -15.18 28.21
N ASP A 13 15.25 -13.88 28.49
CA ASP A 13 15.91 -13.33 29.70
C ASP A 13 14.91 -12.89 30.79
N GLY A 14 13.60 -12.99 30.51
CA GLY A 14 12.55 -12.62 31.46
C GLY A 14 12.36 -11.11 31.66
N SER A 15 13.12 -10.26 30.95
CA SER A 15 13.01 -8.81 31.06
C SER A 15 11.62 -8.32 30.67
N VAL A 16 11.17 -7.27 31.34
CA VAL A 16 9.85 -6.68 31.15
C VAL A 16 10.01 -5.20 30.82
N VAL A 17 9.31 -4.75 29.80
CA VAL A 17 9.32 -3.36 29.34
C VAL A 17 7.88 -2.88 29.25
N ASP A 18 7.58 -1.81 29.98
CA ASP A 18 6.33 -1.08 29.82
C ASP A 18 6.49 -0.05 28.69
N ILE A 19 5.58 -0.10 27.73
CA ILE A 19 5.61 0.71 26.51
C ILE A 19 4.40 1.65 26.56
N PRO A 20 4.59 2.92 26.96
CA PRO A 20 3.51 3.87 27.06
C PRO A 20 2.99 4.29 25.68
N ALA A 21 1.83 4.94 25.66
CA ALA A 21 1.28 5.55 24.46
C ALA A 21 2.32 6.43 23.75
N HIS A 22 2.29 6.38 22.42
CA HIS A 22 3.25 7.05 21.54
C HIS A 22 4.69 6.53 21.62
N TYR A 23 4.91 5.31 22.11
CA TYR A 23 6.21 4.62 22.04
C TYR A 23 6.12 3.27 21.32
N CYS A 24 7.22 2.81 20.76
CA CYS A 24 7.39 1.46 20.23
C CYS A 24 8.69 0.83 20.74
N VAL A 25 8.73 -0.50 20.77
CA VAL A 25 9.94 -1.27 21.05
C VAL A 25 10.18 -2.18 19.85
N THR A 26 11.41 -2.18 19.33
CA THR A 26 11.81 -3.10 18.26
C THR A 26 12.74 -4.15 18.85
N ALA A 27 12.28 -5.40 18.91
CA ALA A 27 13.14 -6.50 19.28
C ALA A 27 14.11 -6.83 18.12
N LYS A 28 15.40 -6.59 18.33
CA LYS A 28 16.50 -7.05 17.46
C LYS A 28 17.41 -7.97 18.26
N ALA A 29 17.92 -9.01 17.62
CA ALA A 29 18.87 -9.92 18.27
C ALA A 29 20.09 -9.14 18.79
N GLY A 30 20.39 -9.28 20.09
CA GLY A 30 21.51 -8.60 20.75
C GLY A 30 21.31 -7.11 21.03
N SER A 31 20.09 -6.57 20.90
CA SER A 31 19.77 -5.18 21.25
C SER A 31 18.86 -5.13 22.48
N ASP A 32 19.10 -4.16 23.35
CA ASP A 32 18.23 -3.89 24.49
C ASP A 32 16.84 -3.42 24.03
N LEU A 33 15.81 -3.90 24.73
CA LEU A 33 14.41 -3.54 24.49
C LEU A 33 14.11 -2.14 25.05
N SER A 34 14.62 -1.11 24.37
CA SER A 34 14.38 0.29 24.75
C SER A 34 13.16 0.87 24.00
N PRO A 35 12.17 1.45 24.71
CA PRO A 35 11.09 2.19 24.08
C PRO A 35 11.63 3.42 23.35
N THR A 36 11.26 3.56 22.08
CA THR A 36 11.52 4.76 21.28
C THR A 36 10.21 5.44 20.94
N ARG A 37 10.21 6.77 20.89
CA ARG A 37 8.99 7.54 20.59
C ARG A 37 8.52 7.22 19.18
N LEU A 38 7.23 6.99 19.00
CA LEU A 38 6.62 6.84 17.70
C LEU A 38 6.86 8.13 16.90
N PRO A 39 7.42 8.03 15.69
CA PRO A 39 7.51 9.17 14.80
C PRO A 39 6.10 9.72 14.51
N ALA A 40 5.98 11.04 14.43
CA ALA A 40 4.71 11.69 14.15
C ALA A 40 4.11 11.19 12.82
N SER A 41 2.80 11.05 12.79
CA SER A 41 2.08 10.66 11.58
C SER A 41 2.35 11.63 10.44
N LYS A 42 2.40 11.12 9.22
CA LYS A 42 2.53 11.91 7.99
C LYS A 42 1.28 11.74 7.13
N ASN A 43 0.95 12.76 6.36
CA ASN A 43 -0.14 12.73 5.37
C ASN A 43 0.39 12.67 3.92
N HIS A 44 1.70 12.86 3.74
CA HIS A 44 2.43 12.61 2.50
C HIS A 44 3.23 11.31 2.60
N TRP A 45 3.25 10.53 1.52
CA TRP A 45 4.05 9.32 1.44
C TRP A 45 4.50 9.05 0.01
N LYS A 46 5.70 8.48 -0.15
CA LYS A 46 6.23 8.06 -1.44
C LYS A 46 6.86 6.68 -1.30
N SER A 47 6.57 5.79 -2.24
CA SER A 47 7.13 4.44 -2.26
C SER A 47 8.64 4.48 -2.46
N SER A 48 9.38 3.70 -1.66
CA SER A 48 10.83 3.52 -1.82
C SER A 48 11.10 2.20 -2.56
N LEU A 49 11.10 2.24 -3.89
CA LEU A 49 11.36 1.07 -4.74
C LEU A 49 12.82 0.94 -5.21
N ASP A 50 13.65 1.95 -4.97
CA ASP A 50 15.10 1.89 -5.25
C ASP A 50 15.84 0.92 -4.32
N THR A 51 15.30 0.73 -3.12
CA THR A 51 15.66 -0.35 -2.19
C THR A 51 14.65 -1.49 -2.33
N GLN A 52 15.03 -2.73 -2.01
CA GLN A 52 14.13 -3.88 -2.13
C GLN A 52 12.79 -3.61 -1.43
N ALA A 53 11.75 -3.41 -2.25
CA ALA A 53 10.40 -3.27 -1.76
C ALA A 53 9.91 -4.66 -1.34
N GLY A 54 9.49 -4.78 -0.07
CA GLY A 54 8.74 -5.95 0.35
C GLY A 54 7.39 -6.04 -0.38
N GLY A 55 6.58 -7.05 -0.06
CA GLY A 55 5.23 -7.20 -0.62
C GLY A 55 5.15 -8.19 -1.78
N PHE A 56 4.09 -8.08 -2.58
CA PHE A 56 3.78 -9.03 -3.65
C PHE A 56 4.29 -8.50 -5.00
N GLY A 57 4.89 -9.36 -5.80
CA GLY A 57 5.50 -9.00 -7.08
C GLY A 57 6.99 -9.35 -7.12
N LYS A 58 7.63 -9.05 -8.24
CA LYS A 58 9.07 -9.20 -8.41
C LYS A 58 9.74 -7.83 -8.38
N TRP A 59 10.51 -7.56 -7.35
CA TRP A 59 11.35 -6.36 -7.30
C TRP A 59 12.44 -6.42 -8.37
N LEU A 60 12.65 -5.28 -9.04
CA LEU A 60 13.70 -5.05 -10.04
C LEU A 60 14.58 -3.90 -9.52
N PRO A 61 15.89 -4.12 -9.36
CA PRO A 61 16.79 -3.08 -8.87
C PRO A 61 16.90 -1.92 -9.86
N ALA A 62 17.19 -0.74 -9.33
CA ALA A 62 17.53 0.43 -10.14
C ALA A 62 18.76 0.15 -11.02
N THR A 63 18.80 0.78 -12.19
CA THR A 63 19.93 0.77 -13.12
C THR A 63 20.27 2.20 -13.52
N LYS A 64 21.40 2.42 -14.21
CA LYS A 64 21.77 3.74 -14.73
C LYS A 64 20.69 4.39 -15.62
N LYS A 65 19.81 3.58 -16.23
CA LYS A 65 18.78 4.04 -17.18
C LYS A 65 17.36 3.99 -16.61
N ARG A 66 17.13 3.33 -15.47
CA ARG A 66 15.77 3.05 -14.98
C ARG A 66 15.72 3.04 -13.45
N PRO A 67 14.70 3.63 -12.82
CA PRO A 67 14.49 3.54 -11.39
C PRO A 67 14.21 2.09 -10.95
N GLY A 68 14.30 1.83 -9.64
CA GLY A 68 13.82 0.58 -9.07
C GLY A 68 12.32 0.41 -9.30
N ALA A 69 11.88 -0.83 -9.52
CA ALA A 69 10.48 -1.09 -9.85
C ALA A 69 9.97 -2.39 -9.27
N GLN A 70 8.68 -2.44 -8.97
CA GLN A 70 7.94 -3.66 -8.66
C GLN A 70 7.27 -4.16 -9.95
N LYS A 71 7.65 -5.35 -10.42
CA LYS A 71 6.98 -6.02 -11.55
C LYS A 71 5.82 -6.87 -11.06
N ALA A 72 4.67 -6.74 -11.73
CA ALA A 72 3.51 -7.57 -11.45
C ALA A 72 3.75 -9.04 -11.78
N LEU A 73 3.22 -9.91 -10.92
CA LEU A 73 3.18 -11.35 -11.17
C LEU A 73 1.79 -11.74 -11.68
N PRO A 74 1.71 -12.68 -12.64
CA PRO A 74 0.43 -13.16 -13.14
C PRO A 74 -0.25 -14.07 -12.11
N PHE A 75 -1.56 -13.93 -12.00
CA PHE A 75 -2.46 -14.80 -11.26
C PHE A 75 -3.62 -15.18 -12.17
N ILE A 76 -3.90 -16.48 -12.29
CA ILE A 76 -5.00 -17.02 -13.10
C ILE A 76 -6.03 -17.60 -12.12
N PRO A 77 -7.22 -17.00 -11.98
CA PRO A 77 -8.25 -17.52 -11.10
C PRO A 77 -8.76 -18.88 -11.60
N ALA A 78 -8.89 -19.88 -10.72
CA ALA A 78 -9.36 -21.21 -11.08
C ALA A 78 -10.74 -21.22 -11.77
N LYS A 79 -11.63 -20.30 -11.40
CA LYS A 79 -12.97 -20.15 -12.00
C LYS A 79 -12.97 -19.46 -13.37
N TYR A 80 -11.88 -18.79 -13.74
CA TYR A 80 -11.75 -18.01 -14.96
C TYR A 80 -10.36 -18.26 -15.59
N PRO A 81 -10.14 -19.45 -16.18
CA PRO A 81 -8.82 -19.86 -16.66
C PRO A 81 -8.29 -19.02 -17.83
N ASP A 82 -9.18 -18.33 -18.53
CA ASP A 82 -8.86 -17.40 -19.61
C ASP A 82 -8.58 -15.98 -19.11
N LEU A 83 -8.75 -15.70 -17.82
CA LEU A 83 -8.46 -14.39 -17.23
C LEU A 83 -7.09 -14.41 -16.54
N THR A 84 -6.20 -13.52 -16.99
CA THR A 84 -4.96 -13.23 -16.28
C THR A 84 -5.06 -11.91 -15.52
N ILE A 85 -4.80 -11.95 -14.22
CA ILE A 85 -4.65 -10.79 -13.35
C ILE A 85 -3.16 -10.58 -13.10
N SER A 86 -2.58 -9.52 -13.65
CA SER A 86 -1.20 -9.13 -13.30
C SER A 86 -1.25 -8.22 -12.09
N LEU A 87 -0.75 -8.69 -10.93
CA LEU A 87 -0.88 -8.02 -9.63
C LEU A 87 0.50 -7.74 -9.00
N LEU A 88 0.62 -6.60 -8.35
CA LEU A 88 1.70 -6.26 -7.41
C LEU A 88 1.12 -5.57 -6.17
N GLY A 89 1.85 -5.63 -5.06
CA GLY A 89 1.50 -4.95 -3.82
C GLY A 89 2.75 -4.33 -3.17
N ILE A 90 2.63 -3.09 -2.73
CA ILE A 90 3.71 -2.30 -2.13
C ILE A 90 3.30 -1.96 -0.69
N PRO A 91 4.08 -2.38 0.34
CA PRO A 91 3.85 -1.97 1.71
C PRO A 91 4.19 -0.48 1.87
N VAL A 92 3.35 0.24 2.60
CA VAL A 92 3.53 1.68 2.87
C VAL A 92 4.40 1.89 4.10
N SER A 93 4.13 1.08 5.13
CA SER A 93 4.86 1.13 6.39
C SER A 93 5.92 0.03 6.44
N GLY A 94 7.20 0.43 6.47
CA GLY A 94 8.25 -0.42 7.02
C GLY A 94 8.09 -0.50 8.55
N ARG A 95 8.64 -1.55 9.19
CA ARG A 95 8.51 -1.81 10.64
C ARG A 95 8.96 -0.66 11.59
N SER A 96 9.49 0.46 11.08
CA SER A 96 9.89 1.63 11.90
C SER A 96 9.62 3.02 11.27
N GLY A 97 8.82 3.12 10.20
CA GLY A 97 8.49 4.42 9.58
C GLY A 97 7.37 5.17 10.30
N PRO A 98 7.25 6.50 10.13
CA PRO A 98 6.06 7.25 10.54
C PRO A 98 4.81 6.66 9.90
N PRO A 99 3.73 6.46 10.66
CA PRO A 99 2.48 5.99 10.10
C PRO A 99 1.92 7.05 9.14
N VAL A 100 1.26 6.59 8.08
CA VAL A 100 0.71 7.46 7.04
C VAL A 100 -0.79 7.57 7.22
N VAL A 101 -1.32 8.76 7.50
CA VAL A 101 -2.75 9.02 7.70
C VAL A 101 -3.34 9.56 6.41
N LEU A 102 -4.48 9.01 6.01
CA LEU A 102 -5.24 9.48 4.85
C LEU A 102 -6.03 10.73 5.21
N THR A 103 -5.96 11.74 4.35
CA THR A 103 -6.69 13.00 4.50
C THR A 103 -7.80 13.07 3.45
N PRO A 104 -8.93 13.73 3.75
CA PRO A 104 -9.94 14.00 2.74
C PRO A 104 -9.31 14.68 1.53
N SER A 105 -9.76 14.32 0.33
CA SER A 105 -9.21 14.84 -0.95
C SER A 105 -7.76 14.49 -1.26
N ALA A 106 -7.13 13.55 -0.52
CA ALA A 106 -5.80 13.05 -0.88
C ALA A 106 -5.80 12.37 -2.27
N GLN A 107 -4.64 12.38 -2.91
CA GLN A 107 -4.45 11.82 -4.24
C GLN A 107 -3.37 10.75 -4.23
N PHE A 108 -3.61 9.68 -4.96
CA PHE A 108 -2.59 8.71 -5.31
C PHE A 108 -2.12 8.91 -6.73
N LEU A 109 -0.83 9.19 -6.88
CA LEU A 109 -0.13 9.24 -8.14
C LEU A 109 0.60 7.92 -8.35
N VAL A 110 0.26 7.20 -9.43
CA VAL A 110 0.87 5.90 -9.74
C VAL A 110 1.62 6.03 -11.07
N ARG A 111 2.93 5.78 -11.01
CA ARG A 111 3.81 5.83 -12.18
C ARG A 111 4.47 4.48 -12.43
N GLY A 112 4.56 4.13 -13.69
CA GLY A 112 5.02 2.81 -14.06
C GLY A 112 5.23 2.64 -15.55
N ARG A 113 5.33 1.37 -15.96
CA ARG A 113 5.47 0.97 -17.36
C ARG A 113 4.51 -0.16 -17.70
N LEU A 114 4.08 -0.16 -18.96
CA LEU A 114 3.21 -1.18 -19.53
C LEU A 114 3.76 -1.60 -20.90
N HIS A 115 3.86 -2.90 -21.17
CA HIS A 115 4.21 -3.36 -22.50
C HIS A 115 3.09 -3.10 -23.52
N HIS A 116 1.84 -3.11 -23.06
CA HIS A 116 0.63 -2.89 -23.86
C HIS A 116 -0.36 -2.02 -23.10
N PRO A 117 -1.13 -1.14 -23.78
CA PRO A 117 -2.18 -0.35 -23.15
C PRO A 117 -3.16 -1.25 -22.38
N ALA A 118 -3.47 -0.86 -21.15
CA ALA A 118 -4.37 -1.60 -20.28
C ALA A 118 -5.06 -0.63 -19.31
N LYS A 119 -6.22 -1.03 -18.78
CA LYS A 119 -6.84 -0.34 -17.64
C LYS A 119 -6.07 -0.70 -16.37
N ILE A 120 -5.47 0.30 -15.74
CA ILE A 120 -4.84 0.14 -14.43
C ILE A 120 -5.91 0.19 -13.36
N LYS A 121 -5.82 -0.73 -12.40
CA LYS A 121 -6.69 -0.81 -11.24
C LYS A 121 -5.84 -0.65 -9.99
N PHE A 122 -6.34 0.10 -9.02
CA PHE A 122 -5.60 0.50 -7.84
C PHE A 122 -6.46 0.36 -6.58
N GLY A 123 -5.84 -0.10 -5.50
CA GLY A 123 -6.50 -0.21 -4.20
C GLY A 123 -5.55 -0.07 -3.03
N ILE A 124 -6.14 0.15 -1.86
CA ILE A 124 -5.46 0.42 -0.60
C ILE A 124 -6.03 -0.44 0.53
N ALA A 125 -5.16 -0.86 1.45
CA ALA A 125 -5.54 -1.47 2.71
C ALA A 125 -5.18 -0.50 3.83
N VAL A 126 -6.08 -0.41 4.79
CA VAL A 126 -5.98 0.55 5.89
C VAL A 126 -6.21 -0.10 7.25
N SER A 127 -5.62 0.53 8.25
CA SER A 127 -5.78 0.20 9.66
C SER A 127 -6.38 1.36 10.45
N ASP A 128 -6.99 1.05 11.58
CA ASP A 128 -7.44 2.04 12.56
C ASP A 128 -6.27 2.56 13.42
N ASP A 129 -6.60 3.43 14.37
CA ASP A 129 -5.69 3.97 15.37
C ASP A 129 -5.11 2.93 16.34
N ASN A 130 -5.69 1.74 16.42
CA ASN A 130 -5.14 0.61 17.16
C ASN A 130 -4.20 -0.26 16.31
N GLY A 131 -4.15 0.00 15.00
CA GLY A 131 -3.42 -0.83 14.04
C GLY A 131 -4.17 -2.12 13.69
N GLU A 132 -5.45 -2.23 14.03
CA GLU A 132 -6.32 -3.31 13.54
C GLU A 132 -6.69 -3.02 12.08
N PHE A 133 -6.85 -4.09 11.29
CA PHE A 133 -7.29 -3.97 9.91
C PHE A 133 -8.71 -3.37 9.83
N ALA A 134 -8.83 -2.20 9.21
CA ALA A 134 -10.05 -1.42 9.14
C ALA A 134 -10.74 -1.48 7.78
N GLY A 135 -10.04 -1.88 6.72
CA GLY A 135 -10.69 -2.10 5.43
C GLY A 135 -9.76 -2.20 4.22
N MET A 136 -10.40 -2.47 3.08
CA MET A 136 -9.80 -2.44 1.75
C MET A 136 -10.68 -1.62 0.82
N PHE A 137 -10.08 -0.74 0.05
CA PHE A 137 -10.78 0.20 -0.81
C PHE A 137 -10.17 0.22 -2.21
N ARG A 138 -10.98 0.51 -3.23
CA ARG A 138 -10.54 0.63 -4.63
C ARG A 138 -11.03 1.91 -5.29
N GLY A 139 -10.13 2.55 -6.04
CA GLY A 139 -10.41 3.75 -6.81
C GLY A 139 -10.90 3.49 -8.25
N ASP A 140 -11.09 2.22 -8.65
CA ASP A 140 -11.50 1.84 -10.02
C ASP A 140 -12.94 1.32 -10.12
N LEU A 141 -13.73 1.45 -9.05
CA LEU A 141 -15.05 0.81 -8.94
C LEU A 141 -16.22 1.70 -9.33
N LEU A 142 -16.20 2.96 -8.91
CA LEU A 142 -17.24 3.94 -9.25
C LEU A 142 -16.95 4.61 -10.59
N ASN A 143 -15.70 5.02 -10.79
CA ASN A 143 -15.19 5.62 -12.01
C ASN A 143 -14.15 4.68 -12.63
N GLU A 144 -14.57 3.76 -13.50
CA GLU A 144 -13.60 2.88 -14.18
C GLU A 144 -12.58 3.73 -14.95
N GLN A 145 -11.30 3.51 -14.63
CA GLN A 145 -10.22 4.20 -15.33
C GLN A 145 -10.24 3.87 -16.83
N PRO A 146 -10.04 4.86 -17.71
CA PRO A 146 -9.88 4.62 -19.13
C PRO A 146 -8.65 3.75 -19.39
N ILE A 147 -8.52 3.22 -20.61
CA ILE A 147 -7.29 2.56 -21.04
C ILE A 147 -6.15 3.57 -20.88
N THR A 148 -5.14 3.20 -20.10
CA THR A 148 -4.03 4.08 -19.78
C THR A 148 -3.20 4.37 -21.03
N LYS A 149 -3.00 5.65 -21.33
CA LYS A 149 -2.09 6.11 -22.37
C LYS A 149 -0.66 5.80 -21.93
N ILE A 150 0.14 5.30 -22.86
CA ILE A 150 1.58 5.05 -22.66
C ILE A 150 2.37 5.91 -23.64
N ASP A 151 3.50 6.43 -23.21
CA ASP A 151 4.42 7.18 -24.07
C ASP A 151 5.30 6.26 -24.92
N GLU A 152 6.21 6.84 -25.71
CA GLU A 152 7.17 6.11 -26.55
C GLU A 152 8.11 5.20 -25.73
N GLU A 153 8.40 5.59 -24.48
CA GLU A 153 9.19 4.81 -23.53
C GLU A 153 8.37 3.75 -22.78
N LYS A 154 7.06 3.67 -23.09
CA LYS A 154 6.07 2.79 -22.48
C LYS A 154 5.76 3.12 -21.02
N CYS A 155 6.01 4.35 -20.61
CA CYS A 155 5.71 4.85 -19.28
C CYS A 155 4.26 5.33 -19.21
N PHE A 156 3.70 5.29 -18.00
CA PHE A 156 2.38 5.81 -17.70
C PHE A 156 2.37 6.59 -16.39
N GLU A 157 1.39 7.47 -16.28
CA GLU A 157 1.00 8.15 -15.05
C GLU A 157 -0.53 8.11 -14.93
N VAL A 158 -1.03 7.73 -13.76
CA VAL A 158 -2.47 7.75 -13.45
C VAL A 158 -2.69 8.31 -12.05
N ILE A 159 -3.79 9.05 -11.88
CA ILE A 159 -4.17 9.72 -10.64
C ILE A 159 -5.47 9.13 -10.13
N TYR A 160 -5.52 8.79 -8.84
CA TYR A 160 -6.73 8.38 -8.14
C TYR A 160 -7.05 9.38 -7.02
N GLN A 161 -8.27 9.90 -7.00
CA GLN A 161 -8.78 10.74 -5.91
C GLN A 161 -9.29 9.83 -4.79
N LEU A 162 -8.90 10.08 -3.53
CA LEU A 162 -9.36 9.28 -2.40
C LEU A 162 -10.90 9.28 -2.27
N GLY A 163 -11.55 10.40 -2.57
CA GLY A 163 -13.01 10.52 -2.54
C GLY A 163 -13.76 9.64 -3.55
N ASP A 164 -13.06 9.10 -4.56
CA ASP A 164 -13.64 8.16 -5.53
C ASP A 164 -13.49 6.68 -5.09
N PHE A 165 -12.86 6.43 -3.94
CA PHE A 165 -12.66 5.07 -3.45
C PHE A 165 -13.94 4.50 -2.87
N SER A 166 -14.17 3.23 -3.15
CA SER A 166 -15.26 2.46 -2.54
C SER A 166 -14.73 1.15 -1.98
N ILE A 167 -15.48 0.58 -1.04
CA ILE A 167 -15.14 -0.69 -0.36
C ILE A 167 -14.88 -1.78 -1.40
N ASP A 168 -13.75 -2.46 -1.26
CA ASP A 168 -13.40 -3.58 -2.12
C ASP A 168 -14.43 -4.72 -1.96
N PRO A 169 -14.99 -5.27 -3.05
CA PRO A 169 -15.92 -6.40 -3.00
C PRO A 169 -15.42 -7.61 -2.21
N CYS A 170 -14.10 -7.83 -2.10
CA CYS A 170 -13.55 -8.95 -1.33
C CYS A 170 -13.73 -8.79 0.20
N THR A 171 -14.00 -7.58 0.69
CA THR A 171 -14.28 -7.30 2.10
C THR A 171 -15.74 -7.00 2.39
N ARG A 172 -16.56 -6.73 1.36
CA ARG A 172 -17.99 -6.34 1.49
C ARG A 172 -18.85 -7.30 2.30
N ASN A 173 -18.59 -8.61 2.24
CA ASN A 173 -19.42 -9.64 2.89
C ASN A 173 -19.01 -9.99 4.33
N LYS A 174 -18.05 -9.28 4.94
CA LYS A 174 -17.69 -9.54 6.34
C LYS A 174 -18.48 -8.58 7.24
N PRO A 175 -19.28 -9.08 8.20
CA PRO A 175 -20.16 -8.26 9.01
C PRO A 175 -19.39 -7.34 9.98
N ASN A 176 -19.90 -6.10 10.12
CA ASN A 176 -19.83 -5.24 11.31
C ASN A 176 -18.49 -4.68 11.85
N LYS A 177 -17.41 -4.58 11.06
CA LYS A 177 -16.17 -3.92 11.55
C LYS A 177 -15.49 -2.92 10.61
N PHE A 178 -16.01 -2.71 9.39
CA PHE A 178 -15.33 -1.86 8.42
C PHE A 178 -15.90 -0.46 8.34
N VAL A 179 -15.00 0.51 8.28
CA VAL A 179 -15.36 1.91 8.09
C VAL A 179 -15.87 2.11 6.66
N GLY A 180 -16.89 2.96 6.50
CA GLY A 180 -17.48 3.24 5.18
C GLY A 180 -16.54 3.98 4.23
N GLU A 181 -15.59 4.73 4.80
CA GLU A 181 -14.67 5.61 4.09
C GLU A 181 -13.23 5.46 4.64
N PRO A 182 -12.20 5.68 3.81
CA PRO A 182 -10.81 5.55 4.21
C PRO A 182 -10.25 6.78 4.96
N ASP A 183 -11.02 7.86 5.10
CA ASP A 183 -10.58 9.13 5.66
C ASP A 183 -10.19 9.01 7.14
N GLY A 184 -9.05 9.59 7.51
CA GLY A 184 -8.50 9.53 8.87
C GLY A 184 -7.86 8.18 9.23
N LEU A 185 -7.97 7.15 8.39
CA LEU A 185 -7.36 5.84 8.61
C LEU A 185 -5.89 5.82 8.19
N TYR A 186 -5.18 4.80 8.67
CA TYR A 186 -3.76 4.63 8.41
C TYR A 186 -3.52 3.75 7.19
N LEU A 187 -2.71 4.22 6.25
CA LEU A 187 -2.36 3.50 5.04
C LEU A 187 -1.32 2.41 5.33
N ASP A 188 -1.69 1.14 5.14
CA ASP A 188 -0.81 -0.01 5.38
C ASP A 188 -0.12 -0.49 4.10
N ARG A 189 -0.89 -0.56 3.01
CA ARG A 189 -0.47 -1.17 1.75
C ARG A 189 -1.25 -0.60 0.58
N VAL A 190 -0.59 -0.53 -0.56
CA VAL A 190 -1.24 -0.29 -1.86
C VAL A 190 -1.07 -1.52 -2.75
N TRP A 191 -2.01 -1.76 -3.66
CA TRP A 191 -1.86 -2.75 -4.73
C TRP A 191 -2.30 -2.19 -6.07
N VAL A 192 -1.63 -2.67 -7.11
CA VAL A 192 -1.86 -2.25 -8.50
C VAL A 192 -2.00 -3.49 -9.35
N TYR A 193 -2.99 -3.49 -10.24
CA TYR A 193 -3.19 -4.62 -11.13
C TYR A 193 -3.83 -4.27 -12.45
N THR A 194 -3.69 -5.17 -13.41
CA THR A 194 -4.40 -5.14 -14.70
C THR A 194 -5.07 -6.50 -14.93
N LYS A 195 -6.18 -6.50 -15.66
CA LYS A 195 -6.87 -7.71 -16.13
C LYS A 195 -6.71 -7.85 -17.64
N SER A 196 -6.46 -9.06 -18.12
CA SER A 196 -6.41 -9.36 -19.56
C SER A 196 -6.85 -10.79 -19.85
N ARG A 197 -7.50 -11.01 -21.00
CA ARG A 197 -7.88 -12.35 -21.49
C ARG A 197 -6.95 -12.90 -22.58
N GLU A 198 -6.09 -12.07 -23.15
CA GLU A 198 -5.26 -12.44 -24.29
C GLU A 198 -3.77 -12.35 -23.94
N ARG A 199 -3.30 -11.14 -23.69
CA ARG A 199 -1.88 -10.87 -23.41
C ARG A 199 -1.71 -10.07 -22.13
N THR A 200 -0.76 -10.49 -21.29
CA THR A 200 -0.37 -9.72 -20.10
C THR A 200 0.08 -8.31 -20.47
N SER A 201 -0.30 -7.33 -19.66
CA SER A 201 0.01 -5.91 -19.88
C SER A 201 1.50 -5.60 -19.68
N GLY A 202 2.26 -6.49 -19.01
CA GLY A 202 3.63 -6.24 -18.62
C GLY A 202 3.79 -5.22 -17.49
N LEU A 203 2.74 -5.00 -16.68
CA LEU A 203 2.70 -4.00 -15.61
C LEU A 203 3.95 -4.01 -14.71
N MET A 204 4.57 -2.84 -14.61
CA MET A 204 5.61 -2.50 -13.64
C MET A 204 5.27 -1.15 -13.02
N VAL A 205 5.44 -1.02 -11.70
CA VAL A 205 5.28 0.26 -10.99
C VAL A 205 6.64 0.65 -10.44
N HIS A 206 7.08 1.87 -10.72
CA HIS A 206 8.32 2.41 -10.15
C HIS A 206 8.05 3.48 -9.09
N GLU A 207 6.81 3.99 -9.02
CA GLU A 207 6.44 4.97 -8.00
C GLU A 207 4.95 4.91 -7.67
N VAL A 208 4.66 5.01 -6.38
CA VAL A 208 3.36 5.42 -5.85
C VAL A 208 3.59 6.55 -4.87
N GLU A 209 2.90 7.66 -5.05
CA GLU A 209 2.96 8.81 -4.17
C GLU A 209 1.56 9.17 -3.67
N LEU A 210 1.42 9.33 -2.36
CA LEU A 210 0.25 9.90 -1.69
C LEU A 210 0.53 11.38 -1.47
N ILE A 211 -0.28 12.22 -2.11
CA ILE A 211 -0.26 13.68 -1.95
C ILE A 211 -1.46 14.06 -1.08
N PRO A 212 -1.26 14.74 0.06
CA PRO A 212 -2.36 15.15 0.92
C PRO A 212 -3.25 16.16 0.21
N GLY A 213 -4.56 16.09 0.46
CA GLY A 213 -5.48 17.14 0.04
C GLY A 213 -5.27 18.41 0.86
N GLU A 214 -5.59 19.57 0.28
CA GLU A 214 -5.71 20.79 1.08
C GLU A 214 -6.82 20.61 2.12
N ILE A 215 -6.51 20.91 3.39
CA ILE A 215 -7.53 21.07 4.41
C ILE A 215 -8.20 22.42 4.09
N LYS A 216 -9.39 22.37 3.49
CA LYS A 216 -10.23 23.56 3.33
C LYS A 216 -10.81 24.02 4.66
#